data_AF-A0A962U9I1-F1
#
_entry.id   AF-A0A962U9I1-F1
#
_cell.length_a   1.000
_cell.length_b   1.000
_cell.length_c   1.000
_cell.angle_alpha   90.00
_cell.angle_beta   90.00
_cell.angle_gamma   90.00
#
_symmetry.space_group_name_H-M   'P 1'
#
loop_
_entity.id
_entity.type
_entity.pdbx_description
1 polymer ?
#
loop_
_entity_poly.entity_id
_entity_poly.type
_entity_poly.pdbx_seq_one_letter_code
_entity_poly.pdbx_strand_id
1 'polypeptide(L)'
;MDLFVYGTLMLPEIMHAVSGYAGTGMPARLHHHRRRCLVGESYPAIVPQRGEHVDGVLYRDLSVRQVRLLDRFEGSMYQRVTVAVESRGRVSLAAVYRLAPAYRRRLHHVAWSLQQFVARDRKAFVSGYRGFRGRHTRRSGYE
;
A
#
# COMPACT_ATOMS: atom_id res chain seq x y z
N MET A 1 -4.41 12.96 -7.95
CA MET A 1 -5.27 12.25 -6.96
C MET A 1 -4.42 11.97 -5.74
N ASP A 2 -4.96 12.17 -4.55
CA ASP A 2 -4.25 11.88 -3.30
C ASP A 2 -4.54 10.45 -2.84
N LEU A 3 -3.50 9.76 -2.37
CA LEU A 3 -3.57 8.37 -1.94
C LEU A 3 -2.93 8.18 -0.57
N PHE A 4 -3.72 7.68 0.37
CA PHE A 4 -3.26 7.21 1.67
C PHE A 4 -2.98 5.71 1.63
N VAL A 5 -1.78 5.32 2.07
CA VAL A 5 -1.35 3.92 2.17
C VAL A 5 -0.95 3.58 3.60
N TYR A 6 -1.19 2.33 3.99
CA TYR A 6 -1.01 1.86 5.38
C TYR A 6 -0.36 0.48 5.47
N GLY A 7 0.21 -0.02 4.37
CA GLY A 7 0.84 -1.33 4.27
C GLY A 7 2.20 -1.27 3.56
N THR A 8 2.44 -2.20 2.64
CA THR A 8 3.71 -2.34 1.92
C THR A 8 4.09 -1.09 1.12
N LEU A 9 3.10 -0.42 0.52
CA LEU A 9 3.28 0.83 -0.23
C LEU A 9 3.76 2.02 0.64
N MET A 10 3.80 1.89 1.98
CA MET A 10 4.44 2.88 2.84
C MET A 10 5.95 2.98 2.59
N LEU A 11 6.56 1.93 2.02
CA LEU A 11 7.97 1.94 1.64
C LEU A 11 8.13 2.67 0.28
N PRO A 12 8.88 3.78 0.22
CA PRO A 12 9.03 4.55 -1.02
C PRO A 12 9.56 3.73 -2.20
N GLU A 13 10.44 2.77 -1.93
CA GLU A 13 11.00 1.85 -2.95
C GLU A 13 9.92 0.98 -3.63
N ILE A 14 8.92 0.50 -2.85
CA ILE A 14 7.81 -0.29 -3.40
C ILE A 14 6.85 0.62 -4.14
N MET A 15 6.52 1.77 -3.56
CA MET A 15 5.66 2.76 -4.21
C MET A 15 6.20 3.19 -5.58
N HIS A 16 7.51 3.47 -5.63
CA HIS A 16 8.21 3.82 -6.85
C HIS A 16 8.22 2.65 -7.85
N ALA A 17 8.60 1.44 -7.42
CA ALA A 17 8.64 0.27 -8.31
C ALA A 17 7.28 -0.10 -8.90
N VAL A 18 6.19 0.08 -8.14
CA VAL A 18 4.83 -0.26 -8.59
C VAL A 18 4.25 0.81 -9.51
N SER A 19 4.37 2.08 -9.14
CA SER A 19 3.64 3.17 -9.80
C SER A 19 4.52 4.10 -10.64
N GLY A 20 5.83 4.08 -10.44
CA GLY A 20 6.76 5.09 -10.97
C GLY A 20 6.67 6.44 -10.25
N TYR A 21 5.98 6.52 -9.11
CA TYR A 21 5.92 7.74 -8.31
C TYR A 21 7.30 8.09 -7.75
N ALA A 22 7.79 9.29 -8.06
CA ALA A 22 9.12 9.76 -7.67
C ALA A 22 9.09 10.83 -6.56
N GLY A 23 7.91 11.21 -6.09
CA GLY A 23 7.76 12.18 -5.01
C GLY A 23 7.99 11.57 -3.62
N THR A 24 8.00 12.43 -2.61
CA THR A 24 8.09 12.02 -1.21
C THR A 24 6.70 11.90 -0.61
N GLY A 25 6.45 10.81 0.11
CA GLY A 25 5.23 10.64 0.89
C GLY A 25 5.30 11.40 2.21
N MET A 26 4.16 11.84 2.73
CA MET A 26 4.08 12.51 4.03
C MET A 26 3.43 11.61 5.08
N PRO A 27 3.88 11.63 6.35
CA PRO A 27 3.16 10.97 7.42
C PRO A 27 1.71 11.46 7.49
N ALA A 28 0.78 10.51 7.60
CA ALA A 28 -0.63 10.81 7.71
C ALA A 28 -1.32 9.78 8.62
N ARG A 29 -2.48 10.18 9.15
CA ARG A 29 -3.27 9.38 10.08
C ARG A 29 -4.70 9.25 9.60
N LEU A 30 -5.21 8.02 9.60
CA LEU A 30 -6.61 7.71 9.39
C LEU A 30 -7.27 7.41 10.74
N HIS A 31 -8.20 8.25 11.15
CA HIS A 31 -8.94 8.09 12.41
C HIS A 31 -10.09 7.09 12.28
N HIS A 32 -10.51 6.55 13.42
CA HIS A 32 -11.62 5.59 13.57
C HIS A 32 -11.44 4.29 12.79
N HIS A 33 -10.18 3.88 12.59
CA HIS A 33 -9.82 2.65 11.91
C HIS A 33 -8.70 1.94 12.67
N ARG A 34 -8.61 0.63 12.44
CA ARG A 34 -7.50 -0.19 12.93
C ARG A 34 -6.97 -1.09 11.83
N ARG A 35 -5.66 -1.32 11.85
CA ARG A 35 -4.95 -2.18 10.91
C ARG A 35 -4.84 -3.62 11.44
N ARG A 36 -5.17 -4.60 10.59
CA ARG A 36 -5.19 -6.04 10.91
C ARG A 36 -4.44 -6.85 9.86
N CYS A 37 -3.86 -7.98 10.26
CA CYS A 37 -3.30 -8.95 9.33
C CYS A 37 -4.42 -9.67 8.55
N LEU A 38 -4.05 -10.28 7.43
CA LEU A 38 -4.89 -11.23 6.70
C LEU A 38 -4.32 -12.65 6.85
N VAL A 39 -5.19 -13.65 6.88
CA VAL A 39 -4.79 -15.07 6.97
C VAL A 39 -4.05 -15.47 5.69
N GLY A 40 -2.79 -15.88 5.86
CA GLY A 40 -1.92 -16.36 4.79
C GLY A 40 -1.34 -15.28 3.88
N GLU A 41 -1.44 -14.00 4.26
CA GLU A 41 -0.92 -12.89 3.44
C GLU A 41 -0.04 -11.95 4.26
N SER A 42 1.01 -11.42 3.64
CA SER A 42 1.94 -10.48 4.29
C SER A 42 1.43 -9.03 4.34
N TYR A 43 0.28 -8.74 3.73
CA TYR A 43 -0.27 -7.39 3.62
C TYR A 43 -1.51 -7.16 4.52
N PRO A 44 -1.67 -5.93 5.05
CA PRO A 44 -2.72 -5.63 6.02
C PRO A 44 -4.04 -5.20 5.38
N ALA A 45 -5.11 -5.21 6.18
CA ALA A 45 -6.35 -4.52 5.89
C ALA A 45 -6.71 -3.52 7.00
N ILE A 46 -7.40 -2.43 6.63
CA ILE A 46 -8.06 -1.55 7.60
C ILE A 46 -9.50 -1.98 7.86
N VAL A 47 -9.92 -1.90 9.12
CA VAL A 47 -11.30 -2.09 9.56
C VAL A 47 -11.75 -0.89 10.39
N PRO A 48 -13.04 -0.48 10.31
CA PRO A 48 -13.56 0.57 11.18
C PRO A 48 -13.43 0.17 12.66
N GLN A 49 -12.92 1.08 13.49
CA GLN A 49 -12.77 0.92 14.92
C GLN A 49 -12.75 2.31 15.58
N ARG A 50 -13.83 2.68 16.26
CA ARG A 50 -13.93 4.00 16.93
C ARG A 50 -12.84 4.17 18.00
N GLY A 51 -12.37 5.40 18.17
CA GLY A 51 -11.28 5.74 19.11
C GLY A 51 -9.87 5.33 18.70
N GLU A 52 -9.72 4.50 17.66
CA GLU A 52 -8.41 4.04 17.18
C GLU A 52 -8.00 4.78 15.90
N HIS A 53 -6.72 4.66 15.54
CA HIS A 53 -6.18 5.26 14.34
C HIS A 53 -5.15 4.35 13.64
N VAL A 54 -4.93 4.62 12.36
CA VAL A 54 -3.91 3.97 11.54
C VAL A 54 -2.94 5.03 11.04
N ASP A 55 -1.69 4.91 11.44
CA ASP A 55 -0.60 5.69 10.85
C ASP A 55 -0.18 5.10 9.51
N GLY A 56 0.03 5.97 8.54
CA GLY A 56 0.36 5.64 7.17
C GLY A 56 1.10 6.77 6.46
N VAL A 57 1.12 6.69 5.13
CA VAL A 57 1.78 7.65 4.26
C VAL A 57 0.76 8.20 3.26
N LEU A 58 0.71 9.52 3.12
CA LEU A 58 -0.05 10.24 2.12
C LEU A 58 0.86 10.61 0.96
N TYR A 59 0.54 10.09 -0.23
CA TYR A 59 1.11 10.51 -1.50
C TYR A 59 0.14 11.43 -2.21
N ARG A 60 0.64 12.54 -2.77
CA ARG A 60 -0.19 13.55 -3.42
C ARG A 60 -0.03 13.55 -4.92
N ASP A 61 -1.03 14.08 -5.61
CA ASP A 61 -0.94 14.39 -7.04
C ASP A 61 -0.60 13.20 -7.95
N LEU A 62 -1.06 11.99 -7.59
CA LEU A 62 -0.92 10.83 -8.46
C LEU A 62 -1.70 11.04 -9.77
N SER A 63 -1.00 10.80 -10.87
CA SER A 63 -1.58 10.77 -12.21
C SER A 63 -2.53 9.58 -12.40
N VAL A 64 -3.46 9.68 -13.35
CA VAL A 64 -4.36 8.58 -13.73
C VAL A 64 -3.59 7.30 -14.07
N ARG A 65 -2.43 7.42 -14.70
CA ARG A 65 -1.57 6.28 -15.05
C ARG A 65 -1.02 5.58 -13.81
N GLN A 66 -0.47 6.34 -12.85
CA GLN A 66 0.03 5.78 -11.58
C GLN A 66 -1.08 5.06 -10.81
N VAL A 67 -2.27 5.67 -10.75
CA VAL A 67 -3.44 5.08 -10.09
C VAL A 67 -3.84 3.76 -10.72
N ARG A 68 -3.88 3.65 -12.06
CA ARG A 68 -4.19 2.38 -12.75
C ARG A 68 -3.17 1.28 -12.47
N LEU A 69 -1.89 1.63 -12.32
CA LEU A 69 -0.85 0.66 -11.97
C LEU A 69 -1.06 0.15 -10.53
N LEU A 70 -1.42 1.03 -9.61
CA LEU A 70 -1.74 0.68 -8.23
C LEU A 70 -3.00 -0.18 -8.13
N ASP A 71 -4.06 0.17 -8.87
CA ASP A 71 -5.28 -0.64 -8.94
C ASP A 71 -4.97 -2.07 -9.43
N ARG A 72 -4.06 -2.21 -10.41
CA ARG A 72 -3.62 -3.53 -10.89
C ARG A 72 -2.79 -4.30 -9.85
N PHE A 73 -1.96 -3.60 -9.10
CA PHE A 73 -1.11 -4.18 -8.06
C PHE A 73 -1.92 -4.71 -6.88
N GLU A 74 -2.90 -3.93 -6.42
CA GLU A 74 -3.78 -4.28 -5.30
C GLU A 74 -4.78 -5.39 -5.68
N GLY A 75 -5.14 -5.46 -6.97
CA GLY A 75 -6.00 -6.50 -7.51
C GLY A 75 -7.43 -6.45 -7.00
N SER A 76 -8.17 -7.56 -7.15
CA SER A 76 -9.60 -7.62 -6.79
C SER A 76 -9.87 -7.68 -5.29
N MET A 77 -8.85 -7.93 -4.46
CA MET A 77 -9.00 -8.05 -3.02
C MET A 77 -9.25 -6.71 -2.33
N TYR A 78 -8.81 -5.62 -2.95
CA TYR A 78 -8.99 -4.28 -2.43
C TYR A 78 -9.84 -3.45 -3.37
N GLN A 79 -10.66 -2.60 -2.77
CA GLN A 79 -11.41 -1.56 -3.45
C GLN A 79 -10.88 -0.21 -3.02
N ARG A 80 -10.79 0.71 -3.98
CA ARG A 80 -10.41 2.09 -3.71
C ARG A 80 -11.62 2.85 -3.18
N VAL A 81 -11.49 3.44 -2.00
CA VAL A 81 -12.52 4.26 -1.35
C VAL A 81 -11.94 5.58 -0.90
N THR A 82 -12.75 6.63 -0.81
CA THR A 82 -12.31 7.93 -0.29
C THR A 82 -12.46 7.96 1.23
N VAL A 83 -11.43 8.46 1.92
CA VAL A 83 -11.40 8.66 3.37
C VAL A 83 -10.84 10.05 3.71
N ALA A 84 -11.18 10.55 4.90
CA ALA A 84 -10.54 11.72 5.47
C ALA A 84 -9.29 11.30 6.25
N VAL A 85 -8.15 11.91 5.94
CA VAL A 85 -6.88 11.67 6.63
C VAL A 85 -6.31 12.97 7.13
N GLU A 86 -5.62 12.90 8.26
CA GLU A 86 -4.92 14.03 8.85
C GLU A 86 -3.44 13.96 8.53
N SER A 87 -2.86 15.03 8.00
CA SER A 87 -1.42 15.16 7.79
C SER A 87 -0.98 16.57 8.12
N ARG A 88 0.07 16.71 8.95
CA ARG A 88 0.58 18.00 9.43
C ARG A 88 -0.52 18.91 10.02
N GLY A 89 -1.42 18.34 10.82
CA GLY A 89 -2.53 19.05 11.46
C GLY A 89 -3.66 19.50 10.51
N ARG A 90 -3.66 19.04 9.25
CA ARG A 90 -4.71 19.35 8.28
C ARG A 90 -5.42 18.07 7.85
N VAL A 91 -6.74 18.12 7.82
CA VAL A 91 -7.57 17.05 7.28
C VAL A 91 -7.80 17.27 5.80
N SER A 92 -7.59 16.23 4.99
CA SER A 92 -7.89 16.23 3.56
C SER A 92 -8.48 14.89 3.12
N LEU A 93 -9.21 14.89 2.01
CA LEU A 93 -9.71 13.66 1.39
C LEU A 93 -8.59 12.97 0.61
N ALA A 94 -8.48 11.66 0.78
CA ALA A 94 -7.56 10.83 0.01
C ALA A 94 -8.22 9.49 -0.32
N ALA A 95 -7.81 8.89 -1.42
CA ALA A 95 -8.15 7.51 -1.73
C ALA A 95 -7.39 6.56 -0.79
N VAL A 96 -7.97 5.40 -0.50
CA VAL A 96 -7.32 4.30 0.22
C VAL A 96 -7.79 2.97 -0.34
N TYR A 97 -6.91 1.98 -0.38
CA TYR A 97 -7.26 0.62 -0.73
C TYR A 97 -7.80 -0.10 0.51
N ARG A 98 -9.09 -0.41 0.55
CA ARG A 98 -9.74 -1.15 1.65
C ARG A 98 -10.09 -2.56 1.18
N LEU A 99 -9.94 -3.55 2.04
CA LEU A 99 -10.37 -4.92 1.75
C LEU A 99 -11.83 -4.94 1.26
N ALA A 100 -12.06 -5.58 0.12
CA ALA A 100 -13.39 -5.73 -0.46
C ALA A 100 -14.24 -6.66 0.44
N PRO A 101 -15.56 -6.44 0.54
CA PRO A 101 -16.39 -7.14 1.53
C PRO A 101 -16.37 -8.67 1.36
N ALA A 102 -16.23 -9.13 0.11
CA ALA A 102 -16.11 -10.55 -0.24
C ALA A 102 -14.92 -11.26 0.45
N TYR A 103 -13.85 -10.53 0.77
CA TYR A 103 -12.64 -11.09 1.38
C TYR A 103 -12.56 -10.88 2.89
N ARG A 104 -13.60 -10.32 3.53
CA ARG A 104 -13.62 -10.06 4.99
C ARG A 104 -13.33 -11.29 5.86
N ARG A 105 -13.68 -12.49 5.39
CA ARG A 105 -13.38 -13.75 6.10
C ARG A 105 -11.89 -14.05 6.25
N ARG A 106 -11.03 -13.36 5.49
CA ARG A 106 -9.58 -13.46 5.59
C ARG A 106 -8.99 -12.56 6.68
N LEU A 107 -9.78 -11.71 7.33
CA LEU A 107 -9.29 -10.86 8.42
C LEU A 107 -8.82 -11.70 9.60
N HIS A 108 -7.59 -11.45 10.03
CA HIS A 108 -7.02 -12.06 11.22
C HIS A 108 -7.11 -11.10 12.41
N HIS A 109 -7.23 -11.64 13.63
CA HIS A 109 -7.35 -10.82 14.84
C HIS A 109 -6.03 -10.13 15.23
N VAL A 110 -4.90 -10.59 14.70
CA VAL A 110 -3.58 -10.01 15.00
C VAL A 110 -3.41 -8.65 14.34
N ALA A 111 -2.83 -7.72 15.09
CA ALA A 111 -2.44 -6.40 14.58
C ALA A 111 -1.24 -6.54 13.64
N TRP A 112 -1.28 -5.84 12.51
CA TRP A 112 -0.17 -5.86 11.56
C TRP A 112 0.90 -4.83 11.93
N SER A 113 2.17 -5.24 11.85
CA SER A 113 3.34 -4.41 12.12
C SER A 113 4.21 -4.26 10.87
N LEU A 114 4.48 -3.01 10.49
CA LEU A 114 5.40 -2.68 9.40
C LEU A 114 6.80 -3.21 9.69
N GLN A 115 7.25 -3.14 10.94
CA GLN A 115 8.57 -3.64 11.34
C GLN A 115 8.68 -5.15 11.11
N GLN A 116 7.63 -5.91 11.42
CA GLN A 116 7.62 -7.36 11.20
C GLN A 116 7.64 -7.69 9.70
N PHE A 117 6.88 -6.97 8.89
CA PHE A 117 6.94 -7.10 7.43
C PHE A 117 8.34 -6.78 6.88
N VAL A 118 8.94 -5.68 7.34
CA VAL A 118 10.29 -5.28 6.90
C VAL A 118 11.34 -6.33 7.29
N ALA A 119 11.25 -6.89 8.49
CA ALA A 119 12.21 -7.87 9.00
C ALA A 119 12.09 -9.25 8.33
N ARG A 120 10.87 -9.71 8.05
CA ARG A 120 10.61 -11.10 7.60
C ARG A 120 10.41 -11.21 6.10
N ASP A 121 9.65 -10.27 5.54
CA ASP A 121 9.06 -10.44 4.21
C ASP A 121 9.63 -9.47 3.17
N ARG A 122 10.28 -8.36 3.55
CA ARG A 122 10.77 -7.35 2.58
C ARG A 122 11.65 -7.93 1.49
N LYS A 123 12.64 -8.76 1.84
CA LYS A 123 13.56 -9.35 0.85
C LYS A 123 12.80 -10.29 -0.12
N ALA A 124 11.93 -11.14 0.41
CA ALA A 124 11.12 -12.05 -0.39
C ALA A 124 10.12 -11.27 -1.27
N PHE A 125 9.54 -10.20 -0.75
CA PHE A 125 8.61 -9.33 -1.46
C PHE A 125 9.27 -8.58 -2.60
N VAL A 126 10.42 -7.93 -2.35
CA VAL A 126 11.19 -7.20 -3.37
C VAL A 126 11.75 -8.16 -4.42
N SER A 127 12.25 -9.34 -4.03
CA SER A 127 12.82 -10.34 -4.93
C SER A 127 11.75 -11.09 -5.76
N GLY A 128 10.61 -11.41 -5.14
CA GLY A 128 9.50 -12.16 -5.74
C GLY A 128 8.52 -11.31 -6.55
N TYR A 129 8.47 -10.00 -6.28
CA TYR A 129 7.66 -9.09 -7.09
C TYR A 129 8.27 -8.96 -8.48
N ARG A 130 7.70 -9.67 -9.46
CA ARG A 130 8.14 -9.70 -10.87
C ARG A 130 8.14 -8.32 -11.55
N GLY A 131 7.60 -7.28 -10.93
CA GLY A 131 7.76 -5.88 -11.36
C GLY A 131 9.15 -5.27 -11.09
N PHE A 132 9.97 -5.87 -10.22
CA PHE A 132 11.37 -5.46 -10.01
C PHE A 132 12.32 -5.95 -11.12
N ARG A 133 11.94 -7.00 -11.88
CA ARG A 133 12.72 -7.48 -13.03
C ARG A 133 12.40 -6.68 -14.29
N GLY A 134 12.68 -5.37 -14.24
CA GLY A 134 12.84 -4.56 -15.43
C GLY A 134 14.19 -4.87 -16.09
N ARG A 135 14.20 -5.79 -17.06
CA ARG A 135 15.13 -5.88 -18.20
C ARG A 135 16.60 -5.47 -17.94
N HIS A 136 17.42 -6.45 -17.55
CA HIS A 136 18.76 -6.62 -18.12
C HIS A 136 18.91 -8.04 -18.66
N THR A 137 18.13 -8.34 -19.70
CA THR A 137 18.52 -9.35 -20.70
C THR A 137 18.54 -8.66 -22.05
N ARG A 138 19.65 -8.00 -22.35
CA ARG A 138 20.17 -8.01 -23.71
C ARG A 138 21.20 -9.12 -23.78
N ARG A 139 20.77 -10.29 -24.24
CA ARG A 139 21.64 -11.09 -25.10
C ARG A 139 21.86 -10.26 -26.36
N SER A 140 23.10 -10.04 -26.72
CA SER A 140 23.49 -9.84 -28.11
C SER A 140 24.86 -10.49 -28.26
N GLY A 141 24.85 -11.72 -28.80
CA GLY A 141 26.00 -12.19 -29.55
C GLY A 141 25.98 -11.50 -30.90
N TYR A 142 27.13 -10.94 -31.27
CA TYR A 142 27.68 -10.48 -32.55
C TYR A 142 29.06 -9.96 -32.10
N GLU A 143 30.22 -10.51 -32.44
CA GLU A 143 30.70 -11.47 -33.44
C GLU A 143 31.76 -12.37 -32.79
#